data_AF-A0AAN8XNB3-F1
#
_entry.id   AF-A0AAN8XNB3-F1
#
_cell.length_a   1.000
_cell.length_b   1.000
_cell.length_c   1.000
_cell.angle_alpha   90.00
_cell.angle_beta   90.00
_cell.angle_gamma   90.00
#
_symmetry.space_group_name_H-M   'P 1'
#
loop_
_entity.id
_entity.type
_entity.pdbx_description
1 polymer ?
#
loop_
_entity_poly.entity_id
_entity_poly.type
_entity_poly.pdbx_seq_one_letter_code
_entity_poly.pdbx_strand_id
1 'polypeptide(L)'
;MKKVFKNSFKLLVVRHPFERLLSAYRDKLENYQRDLMYRDGYYYTIYGKDIVRVYRDESDRSLANRTEPTWQEYVKYLINSPSSKFDEHWKPIYSLCSPCVIKYNVIAKMETFSE
;
A
#
# COMPACT_ATOMS: atom_id res chain seq x y z
N MET A 1 -24.08 -14.97 -9.89
CA MET A 1 -23.35 -14.43 -8.71
C MET A 1 -24.09 -14.50 -7.37
N LYS A 2 -25.42 -14.36 -7.27
CA LYS A 2 -26.11 -14.20 -5.96
C LYS A 2 -26.18 -15.44 -5.04
N LYS A 3 -26.34 -16.67 -5.56
CA LYS A 3 -26.54 -17.86 -4.70
C LYS A 3 -25.24 -18.36 -4.06
N VAL A 4 -24.16 -18.43 -4.87
CA VAL A 4 -22.83 -18.89 -4.42
C VAL A 4 -22.24 -17.92 -3.40
N PHE A 5 -22.29 -16.60 -3.65
CA PHE A 5 -21.78 -15.62 -2.68
C PHE A 5 -22.58 -15.59 -1.38
N LYS A 6 -23.91 -15.80 -1.42
CA LYS A 6 -24.72 -15.86 -0.19
C LYS A 6 -24.34 -17.06 0.67
N ASN A 7 -24.08 -18.21 0.06
CA ASN A 7 -23.85 -19.48 0.76
C ASN A 7 -22.37 -19.82 0.96
N SER A 8 -21.44 -18.96 0.55
CA SER A 8 -20.01 -19.17 0.77
C SER A 8 -19.59 -18.77 2.18
N PHE A 9 -18.61 -19.49 2.72
CA PHE A 9 -17.82 -19.03 3.84
C PHE A 9 -16.95 -17.85 3.42
N LYS A 10 -16.95 -16.77 4.20
CA LYS A 10 -16.27 -15.51 3.89
C LYS A 10 -15.24 -15.21 4.97
N LEU A 11 -13.97 -15.29 4.59
CA LEU A 11 -12.84 -14.90 5.41
C LEU A 11 -12.31 -13.55 4.94
N LEU A 12 -12.02 -12.66 5.89
CA LEU A 12 -11.24 -11.45 5.67
C LEU A 12 -10.01 -11.50 6.56
N VAL A 13 -8.82 -11.33 6.00
CA VAL A 13 -7.58 -11.17 6.76
C VAL A 13 -7.20 -9.70 6.74
N VAL A 14 -6.93 -9.12 7.92
CA VAL A 14 -6.60 -7.70 8.09
C VAL A 14 -5.31 -7.56 8.90
N ARG A 15 -4.68 -6.39 8.77
CA ARG A 15 -3.51 -5.96 9.53
C ARG A 15 -3.69 -4.52 9.97
N HIS A 16 -3.00 -4.12 11.03
CA HIS A 16 -2.97 -2.76 11.54
C HIS A 16 -2.63 -1.79 10.39
N PRO A 17 -3.43 -0.72 10.19
CA PRO A 17 -3.29 0.14 9.02
C PRO A 17 -1.87 0.68 8.81
N PHE A 18 -1.22 1.14 9.88
CA PHE A 18 0.14 1.69 9.79
C PHE A 18 1.21 0.64 9.48
N GLU A 19 1.07 -0.58 10.01
CA GLU A 19 1.99 -1.65 9.66
C GLU A 19 1.85 -2.05 8.20
N ARG A 20 0.62 -2.06 7.69
CA ARG A 20 0.36 -2.33 6.28
C ARG A 20 0.96 -1.26 5.38
N LEU A 21 0.83 0.02 5.73
CA LEU A 21 1.46 1.12 4.98
C LEU A 21 2.99 1.00 4.97
N LEU A 22 3.60 0.72 6.12
CA LEU A 22 5.05 0.54 6.21
C LEU A 22 5.52 -0.68 5.42
N SER A 23 4.80 -1.80 5.53
CA SER A 23 5.08 -3.02 4.77
C SER A 23 5.01 -2.77 3.26
N ALA A 24 4.00 -2.03 2.80
CA ALA A 24 3.86 -1.68 1.39
C ALA A 24 5.00 -0.78 0.90
N TYR A 25 5.40 0.23 1.68
CA TYR A 25 6.55 1.08 1.35
C TYR A 25 7.83 0.26 1.22
N ARG A 26 8.17 -0.55 2.22
CA ARG A 26 9.39 -1.36 2.23
C ARG A 26 9.46 -2.36 1.09
N ASP A 27 8.33 -3.01 0.79
CA ASP A 27 8.30 -3.99 -0.30
C ASP A 27 8.33 -3.34 -1.67
N LYS A 28 7.57 -2.25 -1.88
CA LYS A 28 7.29 -1.70 -3.22
C LYS A 28 8.14 -0.48 -3.60
N LEU A 29 8.52 0.37 -2.65
CA LEU A 29 9.05 1.71 -2.93
C LEU A 29 10.41 2.03 -2.28
N GLU A 30 10.82 1.31 -1.23
CA GLU A 30 12.05 1.60 -0.49
C GLU A 30 13.33 1.23 -1.26
N ASN A 31 13.24 0.29 -2.20
CA ASN A 31 14.38 -0.19 -2.98
C ASN A 31 14.02 -0.32 -4.47
N TYR A 32 14.54 0.59 -5.29
CA TYR A 32 14.28 0.62 -6.73
C TYR A 32 14.91 -0.58 -7.45
N GLN A 33 16.07 -1.06 -7.01
CA GLN A 33 16.72 -2.24 -7.61
C GLN A 33 15.87 -3.50 -7.42
N ARG A 34 15.27 -3.66 -6.24
CA ARG A 34 14.30 -4.74 -6.00
C ARG A 34 13.09 -4.61 -6.92
N ASP A 35 12.60 -3.39 -7.10
CA ASP A 35 11.47 -3.12 -8.00
C ASP A 35 11.79 -3.44 -9.46
N LEU A 36 12.97 -3.05 -9.94
CA LEU A 36 13.46 -3.43 -11.27
C LEU A 36 13.56 -4.94 -11.42
N MET A 37 14.17 -5.62 -10.45
CA MET A 37 14.46 -7.05 -10.57
C MET A 37 13.21 -7.94 -10.57
N TYR A 38 12.22 -7.63 -9.74
CA TYR A 38 11.04 -8.49 -9.58
C TYR A 38 9.79 -7.98 -10.29
N ARG A 39 9.76 -6.70 -10.67
CA ARG A 39 8.54 -6.00 -11.11
C ARG A 39 8.81 -5.00 -12.25
N ASP A 40 9.99 -5.08 -12.88
CA ASP A 40 10.37 -4.25 -14.02
C ASP A 40 10.21 -2.73 -13.77
N GLY A 41 10.45 -2.30 -12.52
CA GLY A 41 10.37 -0.89 -12.14
C GLY A 41 8.94 -0.32 -12.10
N TYR A 42 7.93 -1.19 -12.07
CA TYR A 42 6.52 -0.82 -12.09
C TYR A 42 6.16 0.21 -11.00
N TYR A 43 6.49 -0.06 -9.74
CA TYR A 43 6.06 0.81 -8.63
C TYR A 43 6.77 2.15 -8.65
N TYR A 44 8.05 2.17 -9.02
CA TYR A 44 8.75 3.43 -9.24
C TYR A 44 8.13 4.24 -10.38
N THR A 45 7.83 3.59 -11.51
CA THR A 45 7.27 4.25 -12.70
C THR A 45 5.89 4.82 -12.45
N ILE A 46 5.01 4.05 -11.79
CA ILE A 46 3.62 4.45 -11.56
C ILE A 46 3.48 5.41 -10.37
N TYR A 47 4.30 5.27 -9.33
CA TYR A 47 4.16 6.02 -8.09
C TYR A 47 5.44 6.75 -7.69
N GLY A 48 6.55 6.03 -7.57
CA GLY A 48 7.79 6.55 -6.96
C GLY A 48 8.28 7.84 -7.59
N LYS A 49 8.37 7.90 -8.93
CA LYS A 49 8.83 9.07 -9.68
C LYS A 49 8.00 10.33 -9.37
N ASP A 50 6.68 10.18 -9.32
CA ASP A 50 5.77 11.28 -9.06
C ASP A 50 5.79 11.72 -7.60
N ILE A 51 5.94 10.76 -6.66
CA ILE A 51 6.10 11.07 -5.24
C ILE A 51 7.38 11.90 -5.02
N VAL A 52 8.50 11.46 -5.61
CA VAL A 52 9.77 12.20 -5.52
C VAL A 52 9.63 13.59 -6.12
N ARG A 53 9.11 13.70 -7.35
CA ARG A 53 8.94 14.97 -8.05
C ARG A 53 8.11 15.99 -7.27
N VAL A 54 7.07 15.54 -6.56
CA VAL A 54 6.11 16.43 -5.88
C VAL A 54 6.52 16.75 -4.44
N TYR A 55 7.10 15.79 -3.71
CA TYR A 55 7.25 15.91 -2.25
C TYR A 55 8.70 16.05 -1.77
N ARG A 56 9.70 15.90 -2.66
CA ARG A 56 11.10 16.08 -2.31
C ARG A 56 11.45 17.54 -2.09
N ASP A 57 12.16 17.80 -1.00
CA ASP A 57 12.78 19.09 -0.74
C ASP A 57 14.09 19.19 -1.52
N GLU A 58 14.14 20.07 -2.52
CA GLU A 58 15.34 20.29 -3.35
C GLU A 58 16.51 20.88 -2.55
N SER A 59 16.24 21.47 -1.38
CA SER A 59 17.30 21.98 -0.51
C SER A 59 18.03 20.86 0.25
N ASP A 60 17.41 19.68 0.40
CA ASP A 60 18.02 18.53 1.05
C ASP A 60 18.98 17.80 0.10
N ARG A 61 20.24 18.24 0.13
CA ARG A 61 21.32 17.68 -0.69
C ARG A 61 21.60 16.21 -0.40
N SER A 62 21.19 15.68 0.77
CA SER A 62 21.38 14.26 1.09
C SER A 62 20.51 13.34 0.21
N LEU A 63 19.43 13.88 -0.37
CA LEU A 63 18.47 13.16 -1.20
C LEU A 63 18.66 13.40 -2.71
N ALA A 64 19.60 14.26 -3.11
CA ALA A 64 19.76 14.70 -4.50
C ALA A 64 19.95 13.54 -5.50
N ASN A 65 20.64 12.48 -5.09
CA ASN A 65 20.90 11.30 -5.94
C ASN A 65 20.05 10.08 -5.58
N ARG A 66 19.05 10.24 -4.69
CA ARG A 66 18.18 9.13 -4.29
C ARG A 66 17.08 8.93 -5.33
N THR A 67 16.96 7.75 -5.89
CA THR A 67 15.88 7.46 -6.85
C THR A 67 14.55 7.25 -6.14
N GLU A 68 14.57 6.55 -5.02
CA GLU A 68 13.39 6.13 -4.27
C GLU A 68 12.78 7.27 -3.46
N PRO A 69 11.44 7.30 -3.30
CA PRO A 69 10.83 8.17 -2.32
C PRO A 69 11.26 7.79 -0.89
N THR A 70 11.38 8.78 -0.01
CA THR A 70 11.53 8.56 1.42
C THR A 70 10.20 8.11 2.05
N TRP A 71 10.25 7.57 3.27
CA TRP A 71 9.04 7.26 4.03
C TRP A 71 8.17 8.51 4.22
N GLN A 72 8.78 9.65 4.53
CA GLN A 72 8.08 10.91 4.74
C GLN A 72 7.41 11.40 3.45
N GLU A 73 8.10 11.33 2.30
CA GLU A 73 7.52 11.67 0.99
C GLU A 73 6.33 10.76 0.65
N TYR A 74 6.46 9.45 0.90
CA TYR A 74 5.38 8.49 0.72
C TYR A 74 4.16 8.80 1.61
N VAL A 75 4.36 9.11 2.90
CA VAL A 75 3.27 9.48 3.81
C VAL A 75 2.61 10.80 3.37
N LYS A 76 3.38 11.81 2.95
CA LYS A 76 2.84 13.05 2.39
C LYS A 76 1.97 12.76 1.16
N TYR A 77 2.42 11.87 0.27
CA TYR A 77 1.62 11.43 -0.87
C TYR A 77 0.27 10.83 -0.45
N LEU A 78 0.25 9.95 0.55
CA LEU A 78 -0.99 9.34 1.06
C LEU A 78 -1.95 10.36 1.68
N ILE A 79 -1.43 11.38 2.36
CA ILE A 79 -2.26 12.42 2.99
C ILE A 79 -2.88 13.33 1.93
N ASN A 80 -2.12 13.67 0.89
CA ASN A 80 -2.48 14.70 -0.10
C ASN A 80 -3.10 14.14 -1.39
N SER A 81 -3.23 12.81 -1.51
CA SER A 81 -3.78 12.16 -2.71
C SER A 81 -5.09 11.43 -2.40
N PRO A 82 -6.08 11.47 -3.31
CA PRO A 82 -7.32 10.74 -3.11
C PRO A 82 -7.09 9.23 -3.17
N SER A 83 -7.80 8.47 -2.34
CA SER A 83 -7.65 7.00 -2.27
C SER A 83 -8.06 6.26 -3.54
N SER A 84 -8.69 6.94 -4.50
CA SER A 84 -8.97 6.42 -5.85
C SER A 84 -7.70 6.15 -6.66
N LYS A 85 -6.61 6.87 -6.36
CA LYS A 85 -5.29 6.69 -6.99
C LYS A 85 -4.40 5.67 -6.26
N PHE A 86 -4.86 5.09 -5.17
CA PHE A 86 -4.04 4.18 -4.37
C PHE A 86 -4.00 2.79 -4.95
N ASP A 87 -2.80 2.21 -4.93
CA ASP A 87 -2.58 0.79 -5.14
C ASP A 87 -3.27 -0.04 -4.04
N GLU A 88 -3.65 -1.27 -4.38
CA GLU A 88 -4.27 -2.21 -3.46
C GLU A 88 -3.43 -2.56 -2.22
N HIS A 89 -2.11 -2.28 -2.21
CA HIS A 89 -1.24 -2.54 -1.07
C HIS A 89 -1.30 -1.43 -0.01
N TRP A 90 -1.74 -0.22 -0.35
CA TRP A 90 -1.91 0.89 0.62
C TRP A 90 -3.30 1.51 0.61
N LYS A 91 -4.20 1.03 -0.25
CA LYS A 91 -5.63 1.37 -0.16
C LYS A 91 -6.24 0.89 1.16
N PRO A 92 -7.11 1.66 1.83
CA PRO A 92 -7.73 1.19 3.06
C PRO A 92 -8.56 -0.09 2.88
N ILE A 93 -8.52 -0.99 3.87
CA ILE A 93 -9.21 -2.29 3.78
C ILE A 93 -10.72 -2.15 3.61
N TYR A 94 -11.31 -1.10 4.20
CA TYR A 94 -12.74 -0.85 4.07
C TYR A 94 -13.14 -0.57 2.61
N SER A 95 -12.23 0.01 1.82
CA SER A 95 -12.45 0.30 0.41
C SER A 95 -12.21 -0.91 -0.49
N LEU A 96 -11.36 -1.86 -0.09
CA LEU A 96 -11.07 -3.08 -0.85
C LEU A 96 -12.14 -4.15 -0.62
N CYS A 97 -12.56 -4.31 0.64
CA CYS A 97 -13.34 -5.47 1.07
C CYS A 97 -14.74 -5.11 1.57
N SER A 98 -15.11 -3.83 1.65
CA SER A 98 -16.46 -3.40 2.06
C SER A 98 -17.04 -4.13 3.29
N PRO A 99 -16.31 -4.21 4.41
CA PRO A 99 -16.72 -4.95 5.60
C PRO A 99 -18.02 -4.41 6.23
N CYS A 100 -18.41 -3.18 5.90
CA CYS A 100 -19.69 -2.61 6.33
C CYS A 100 -20.90 -3.21 5.61
N VAL A 101 -20.72 -3.74 4.39
CA VAL A 101 -21.79 -4.27 3.55
C VAL A 101 -21.72 -5.80 3.46
N ILE A 102 -20.53 -6.36 3.47
CA ILE A 102 -20.31 -7.81 3.41
C ILE A 102 -20.25 -8.38 4.83
N LYS A 103 -21.16 -9.31 5.13
CA LYS A 103 -21.14 -10.09 6.36
C LYS A 103 -20.09 -11.21 6.27
N TYR A 104 -18.88 -10.94 6.76
CA TYR A 104 -17.82 -11.94 6.87
C TYR A 104 -18.12 -12.94 8.00
N ASN A 105 -17.76 -14.20 7.78
CA ASN A 105 -17.84 -15.24 8.80
C ASN A 105 -16.69 -15.09 9.80
N VAL A 106 -15.50 -14.73 9.32
CA VAL A 106 -14.30 -14.51 10.14
C VAL A 106 -13.55 -13.27 9.65
N ILE A 107 -13.13 -12.42 10.58
CA ILE A 107 -12.16 -11.35 10.36
C ILE A 107 -10.91 -11.70 11.17
N ALA A 108 -9.90 -12.25 10.50
CA ALA A 108 -8.65 -12.67 11.12
C ALA A 108 -7.65 -11.51 11.12
N LYS A 109 -7.01 -11.25 12.26
CA LYS A 109 -5.99 -10.21 12.42
C LYS A 109 -4.61 -10.84 12.31
N MET A 110 -3.75 -10.31 11.46
CA MET A 110 -2.40 -10.84 11.27
C MET A 110 -1.57 -10.79 12.57
N GLU A 111 -1.86 -9.83 13.44
CA GLU A 111 -1.17 -9.67 14.74
C GLU A 111 -1.42 -10.84 15.70
N THR A 112 -2.41 -11.70 15.42
CA THR A 112 -2.76 -12.85 16.25
C THR A 112 -2.33 -14.18 15.65
N PHE A 113 -1.51 -14.17 14.58
CA PHE A 113 -1.02 -15.40 13.98
C PHE A 113 0.12 -15.95 14.83
N SER A 114 0.03 -17.22 15.23
CA SER A 114 1.14 -17.94 15.83
C SER A 114 2.11 -18.38 14.74
N GLU A 115 3.41 -18.22 15.00
CA GLU A 115 4.48 -18.81 14.18
C GLU A 115 4.47 -20.35 14.22
#